data_AF-A0A1W2EVT0-F1
#
_entry.id   AF-A0A1W2EVT0-F1
#
_cell.length_a   1.000
_cell.length_b   1.000
_cell.length_c   1.000
_cell.angle_alpha   90.00
_cell.angle_beta   90.00
_cell.angle_gamma   90.00
#
_symmetry.space_group_name_H-M   'P 1'
#
loop_
_entity.id
_entity.type
_entity.pdbx_description
1 polymer ?
#
loop_
_entity_poly.entity_id
_entity_poly.type
_entity_poly.pdbx_seq_one_letter_code
_entity_poly.pdbx_strand_id
1 'polypeptide(L)'
;MDLEINTMMVCVHTTDNSKENTDPIPIPDIRSNKPIGFHDQEDNSTAFFQKLVTANFYGKEISIAIPNEISLSLSISKKAMVAASKKRDELNKYSTEQQTLFESDVKSAYDFLEEVQKSVVFAYRAVESFCNASIPDAYIYKKTTNKGVVEHYGKEQIERWISTSEKVSSILPEILACGSPTEQKFWGDFKNLERIRNELIHSKSSNSASILAELFSEVVTRYIASGTELLEFFIKLDPCNPIFPLGFGTSQIKIISVPNAEEYLQKI
;
A
#
# COMPACT_ATOMS: atom_id res chain seq x y z
N MET A 1 -7.31 23.17 3.13
CA MET A 1 -7.49 21.71 3.18
C MET A 1 -8.92 21.50 2.74
N ASP A 2 -9.13 21.33 1.44
CA ASP A 2 -10.48 21.19 0.90
C ASP A 2 -10.96 19.79 1.29
N LEU A 3 -11.94 19.73 2.20
CA LEU A 3 -12.63 18.49 2.52
C LEU A 3 -13.44 18.08 1.29
N GLU A 4 -13.13 16.91 0.74
CA GLU A 4 -13.95 16.31 -0.31
C GLU A 4 -15.38 16.11 0.21
N ILE A 5 -16.36 16.22 -0.70
CA ILE A 5 -17.78 15.99 -0.42
C ILE A 5 -17.92 14.63 0.31
N ASN A 6 -18.56 14.63 1.49
CA ASN A 6 -18.79 13.48 2.38
C ASN A 6 -17.63 13.06 3.31
N THR A 7 -16.63 13.92 3.52
CA THR A 7 -15.57 13.68 4.52
C THR A 7 -15.74 14.59 5.74
N MET A 8 -15.45 14.04 6.94
CA MET A 8 -15.44 14.81 8.20
C MET A 8 -14.23 14.43 9.04
N MET A 9 -13.68 15.37 9.80
CA MET A 9 -12.64 15.11 10.80
C MET A 9 -13.28 15.00 12.17
N VAL A 10 -12.99 13.94 12.92
CA VAL A 10 -13.58 13.70 14.25
C VAL A 10 -12.48 13.42 15.26
N CYS A 11 -12.60 14.01 16.45
CA CYS A 11 -11.79 13.61 17.59
C CYS A 11 -12.23 12.21 18.04
N VAL A 12 -11.35 11.23 17.91
CA VAL A 12 -11.64 9.82 18.23
C VAL A 12 -11.10 9.39 19.58
N HIS A 13 -10.14 10.15 20.13
CA HIS A 13 -9.51 9.84 21.40
C HIS A 13 -8.80 11.04 21.99
N THR A 14 -8.77 11.12 23.32
CA THR A 14 -7.97 12.09 24.08
C THR A 14 -7.19 11.35 25.16
N THR A 15 -5.96 11.80 25.42
CA THR A 15 -5.10 11.27 26.49
C THR A 15 -4.61 12.42 27.36
N ASP A 16 -4.79 12.32 28.68
CA ASP A 16 -4.30 13.30 29.65
C ASP A 16 -3.04 12.73 30.34
N ASN A 17 -1.95 13.51 30.42
CA ASN A 17 -0.72 13.02 31.02
C ASN A 17 -0.82 12.94 32.56
N SER A 18 -1.09 11.74 33.09
CA SER A 18 -0.65 11.38 34.44
C SER A 18 0.12 10.06 34.57
N LYS A 19 0.23 9.22 33.53
CA LYS A 19 1.14 8.05 33.53
C LYS A 19 1.63 7.72 32.12
N GLU A 20 2.95 7.74 31.95
CA GLU A 20 3.75 7.03 30.94
C GLU A 20 3.03 6.67 29.62
N ASN A 21 3.15 7.56 28.63
CA ASN A 21 3.44 7.36 27.19
C ASN A 21 3.41 5.91 26.59
N THR A 22 2.44 5.09 26.95
CA THR A 22 2.35 3.65 26.60
C THR A 22 0.93 3.20 26.29
N ASP A 23 -0.08 4.03 26.53
CA ASP A 23 -1.46 3.68 26.18
C ASP A 23 -1.60 3.59 24.65
N PRO A 24 -2.07 2.45 24.13
CA PRO A 24 -2.19 2.26 22.69
C PRO A 24 -3.25 3.22 22.15
N ILE A 25 -2.85 4.07 21.20
CA ILE A 25 -3.77 4.96 20.48
C ILE A 25 -4.84 4.08 19.83
N PRO A 26 -6.13 4.24 20.16
CA PRO A 26 -7.18 3.41 19.61
C PRO A 26 -7.33 3.73 18.12
N ILE A 27 -6.79 2.83 17.30
CA ILE A 27 -6.98 2.84 15.86
C ILE A 27 -8.15 1.90 15.52
N PRO A 28 -9.15 2.33 14.72
CA PRO A 28 -10.30 1.48 14.40
C PRO A 28 -9.88 0.18 13.72
N ASP A 29 -8.91 0.25 12.81
CA ASP A 29 -8.30 -0.87 12.11
C ASP A 29 -6.94 -0.43 11.55
N ILE A 30 -5.94 -1.31 11.49
CA ILE A 30 -4.63 -1.01 10.88
C ILE A 30 -4.73 -0.62 9.38
N ARG A 31 -5.88 -0.88 8.75
CA ARG A 31 -6.18 -0.53 7.37
C ARG A 31 -6.80 0.85 7.21
N SER A 32 -7.09 1.58 8.29
CA SER A 32 -7.52 2.97 8.18
C SER A 32 -6.33 3.89 7.86
N ASN A 33 -6.63 5.08 7.35
CA ASN A 33 -5.67 6.17 7.34
C ASN A 33 -5.22 6.48 8.78
N LYS A 34 -3.97 6.93 8.91
CA LYS A 34 -3.40 7.32 10.20
C LYS A 34 -4.22 8.46 10.84
N PRO A 35 -4.51 8.38 12.15
CA PRO A 35 -4.95 9.56 12.87
C PRO A 35 -3.82 10.58 12.96
N ILE A 36 -4.17 11.84 13.23
CA ILE A 36 -3.23 12.91 13.55
C ILE A 36 -3.47 13.33 14.99
N GLY A 37 -2.41 13.33 15.80
CA GLY A 37 -2.45 13.83 17.17
C GLY A 37 -2.12 15.31 17.25
N PHE A 38 -2.84 16.05 18.08
CA PHE A 38 -2.47 17.40 18.52
C PHE A 38 -2.22 17.35 20.02
N HIS A 39 -1.00 17.69 20.42
CA HIS A 39 -0.61 17.76 21.82
C HIS A 39 -0.70 19.21 22.29
N ASP A 40 -1.58 19.46 23.26
CA ASP A 40 -1.74 20.74 23.94
C ASP A 40 -0.67 20.87 25.03
N GLN A 41 0.11 21.96 24.98
CA GLN A 41 1.17 22.22 25.95
C GLN A 41 0.66 22.85 27.26
N GLU A 42 -0.46 23.57 27.23
CA GLU A 42 -1.08 24.18 28.41
C GLU A 42 -1.78 23.12 29.25
N ASP A 43 -2.59 22.28 28.60
CA ASP A 43 -3.38 21.25 29.26
C ASP A 43 -2.63 19.91 29.39
N ASN A 44 -1.45 19.81 28.77
CA ASN A 44 -0.63 18.60 28.72
C ASN A 44 -1.44 17.36 28.29
N SER A 45 -2.36 17.57 27.35
CA SER A 45 -3.26 16.55 26.81
C SER A 45 -2.96 16.32 25.32
N THR A 46 -3.38 15.18 24.78
CA THR A 46 -3.26 14.92 23.33
C THR A 46 -4.60 14.46 22.79
N ALA A 47 -5.09 15.14 21.75
CA ALA A 47 -6.30 14.76 21.03
C ALA A 47 -5.95 14.15 19.67
N PHE A 48 -6.53 12.99 19.35
CA PHE A 48 -6.34 12.29 18.08
C PHE A 48 -7.54 12.47 17.18
N PHE A 49 -7.27 12.85 15.93
CA PHE A 49 -8.27 13.14 14.92
C PHE A 49 -8.20 12.14 13.77
N GLN A 50 -9.35 11.67 13.34
CA GLN A 50 -9.51 10.73 12.25
C GLN A 50 -10.45 11.29 11.19
N LYS A 51 -10.07 11.14 9.92
CA LYS A 51 -11.00 11.40 8.81
C LYS A 51 -11.96 10.23 8.67
N LEU A 52 -13.26 10.55 8.62
CA LEU A 52 -14.34 9.63 8.30
C LEU A 52 -14.90 9.94 6.91
N VAL A 53 -15.42 8.91 6.25
CA VAL A 53 -16.26 9.03 5.06
C VAL A 53 -17.66 8.52 5.40
N THR A 54 -18.67 9.26 4.95
CA THR A 54 -20.07 8.86 5.06
C THR A 54 -20.54 8.24 3.75
N ALA A 55 -21.18 7.08 3.82
CA ALA A 55 -21.67 6.33 2.67
C ALA A 55 -23.07 5.74 2.94
N ASN A 56 -23.86 5.59 1.88
CA ASN A 56 -25.13 4.86 1.95
C ASN A 56 -24.85 3.35 1.80
N PHE A 57 -25.22 2.57 2.79
CA PHE A 57 -25.13 1.12 2.80
C PHE A 57 -26.52 0.52 3.01
N TYR A 58 -27.10 -0.02 1.93
CA TYR A 58 -28.46 -0.60 1.92
C TYR A 58 -29.53 0.34 2.52
N GLY A 59 -29.52 1.62 2.13
CA GLY A 59 -30.49 2.61 2.59
C GLY A 59 -30.19 3.20 3.98
N LYS A 60 -29.11 2.77 4.64
CA LYS A 60 -28.65 3.34 5.91
C LYS A 60 -27.40 4.16 5.67
N GLU A 61 -27.34 5.33 6.28
CA GLU A 61 -26.12 6.13 6.30
C GLU A 61 -25.16 5.54 7.34
N ILE A 62 -23.94 5.25 6.92
CA ILE A 62 -22.86 4.78 7.79
C ILE A 62 -21.64 5.68 7.62
N SER A 63 -20.96 5.98 8.72
CA SER A 63 -19.68 6.69 8.69
C SER A 63 -18.59 5.74 9.16
N ILE A 64 -17.51 5.65 8.38
CA ILE A 64 -16.36 4.79 8.69
C ILE A 64 -15.07 5.58 8.56
N ALA A 65 -14.04 5.19 9.31
CA ALA A 65 -12.70 5.75 9.11
C ALA A 65 -12.25 5.49 7.67
N ILE A 66 -11.75 6.54 7.00
CA ILE A 66 -11.33 6.42 5.61
C ILE A 66 -10.23 5.35 5.53
N PRO A 67 -10.40 4.31 4.70
CA PRO A 67 -9.38 3.29 4.54
C PRO A 67 -8.15 3.86 3.84
N ASN A 68 -7.00 3.25 4.11
CA ASN A 68 -5.77 3.47 3.38
C ASN A 68 -5.65 2.41 2.27
N GLU A 69 -5.64 2.83 1.00
CA GLU A 69 -5.60 1.90 -0.14
C GLU A 69 -4.33 1.05 -0.17
N ILE A 70 -3.20 1.58 0.32
CA ILE A 70 -1.94 0.84 0.44
C ILE A 70 -2.13 -0.28 1.48
N SER A 71 -2.68 0.04 2.66
CA SER A 71 -2.97 -0.97 3.70
C SER A 71 -3.97 -2.03 3.24
N LEU A 72 -5.05 -1.62 2.55
CA LEU A 72 -6.05 -2.56 2.03
C LEU A 72 -5.42 -3.53 1.03
N SER A 73 -4.64 -3.01 0.09
CA SER A 73 -3.96 -3.80 -0.93
C SER A 73 -2.94 -4.76 -0.32
N LEU A 74 -2.12 -4.30 0.62
CA LEU A 74 -1.20 -5.17 1.37
C LEU A 74 -1.93 -6.24 2.18
N SER A 75 -3.05 -5.89 2.82
CA SER A 75 -3.86 -6.85 3.59
C SER A 75 -4.41 -7.96 2.70
N ILE A 76 -4.93 -7.61 1.52
CA ILE A 76 -5.41 -8.60 0.55
C ILE A 76 -4.26 -9.49 0.10
N SER A 77 -3.14 -8.89 -0.29
CA SER A 77 -1.97 -9.64 -0.75
C SER A 77 -1.45 -10.62 0.30
N LYS A 78 -1.30 -10.17 1.55
CA LYS A 78 -0.83 -11.01 2.67
C LYS A 78 -1.80 -12.15 2.98
N LYS A 79 -3.11 -11.88 3.02
CA LYS A 79 -4.13 -12.91 3.25
C LYS A 79 -4.10 -13.97 2.15
N ALA A 80 -3.97 -13.53 0.89
CA ALA A 80 -3.87 -14.42 -0.25
C ALA A 80 -2.59 -15.27 -0.18
N MET A 81 -1.44 -14.70 0.19
CA MET A 81 -0.22 -15.49 0.39
C MET A 81 -0.32 -16.52 1.50
N VAL A 82 -0.97 -16.19 2.62
CA VAL A 82 -1.21 -17.16 3.70
C VAL A 82 -2.10 -18.30 3.20
N ALA A 83 -3.13 -18.01 2.41
CA ALA A 83 -3.98 -19.03 1.80
C ALA A 83 -3.22 -19.87 0.76
N ALA A 84 -2.43 -19.25 -0.11
CA ALA A 84 -1.58 -19.92 -1.09
C ALA A 84 -0.56 -20.86 -0.42
N SER A 85 0.08 -20.42 0.66
CA SER A 85 1.04 -21.26 1.40
C SER A 85 0.39 -22.53 1.94
N LYS A 86 -0.81 -22.42 2.53
CA LYS A 86 -1.54 -23.59 3.02
C LYS A 86 -1.87 -24.58 1.89
N LYS A 87 -2.34 -24.06 0.76
CA LYS A 87 -2.66 -24.87 -0.43
C LYS A 87 -1.42 -25.51 -1.05
N ARG A 88 -0.28 -24.82 -1.03
CA ARG A 88 1.00 -25.36 -1.45
C ARG A 88 1.44 -26.53 -0.56
N ASP A 89 1.29 -26.40 0.76
CA ASP A 89 1.61 -27.47 1.70
C ASP A 89 0.70 -28.70 1.50
N GLU A 90 -0.56 -28.48 1.13
CA GLU A 90 -1.48 -29.55 0.73
C GLU A 90 -1.01 -30.22 -0.58
N LEU A 91 -0.72 -29.44 -1.62
CA LEU A 91 -0.24 -29.93 -2.92
C LEU A 91 1.08 -30.71 -2.82
N ASN A 92 2.00 -30.28 -1.96
CA ASN A 92 3.27 -30.95 -1.74
C ASN A 92 3.11 -32.37 -1.17
N LYS A 93 2.03 -32.64 -0.42
CA LYS A 93 1.76 -34.00 0.08
C LYS A 93 1.34 -34.95 -1.05
N TYR A 94 0.66 -34.43 -2.07
CA TYR A 94 0.22 -35.20 -3.24
C TYR A 94 1.34 -35.37 -4.28
N SER A 95 2.23 -34.39 -4.44
CA SER A 95 3.28 -34.43 -5.47
C SER A 95 4.38 -35.46 -5.20
N THR A 96 4.55 -35.91 -3.95
CA THR A 96 5.45 -37.01 -3.59
C THR A 96 4.95 -38.38 -4.05
N GLU A 97 3.67 -38.52 -4.42
CA GLU A 97 3.05 -39.81 -4.76
C GLU A 97 2.70 -39.92 -6.26
N GLN A 98 2.44 -38.81 -6.96
CA GLN A 98 2.02 -38.82 -8.38
C GLN A 98 2.71 -37.74 -9.22
N GLN A 99 3.12 -38.10 -10.45
CA GLN A 99 3.75 -37.18 -11.40
C GLN A 99 2.76 -36.28 -12.17
N THR A 100 1.45 -36.57 -12.11
CA THR A 100 0.43 -35.80 -12.82
C THR A 100 -0.81 -35.66 -11.95
N LEU A 101 -1.26 -34.42 -11.73
CA LEU A 101 -2.48 -34.14 -10.99
C LEU A 101 -3.68 -34.25 -11.93
N PHE A 102 -4.72 -34.97 -11.51
CA PHE A 102 -6.02 -35.04 -12.20
C PHE A 102 -7.16 -34.91 -11.17
N GLU A 103 -8.38 -34.62 -11.67
CA GLU A 103 -9.61 -34.51 -10.86
C GLU A 103 -9.49 -33.55 -9.66
N SER A 104 -9.74 -34.02 -8.43
CA SER A 104 -9.74 -33.20 -7.21
C SER A 104 -8.40 -32.52 -6.96
N ASP A 105 -7.30 -33.10 -7.41
CA ASP A 105 -5.95 -32.57 -7.18
C ASP A 105 -5.68 -31.34 -8.04
N VAL A 106 -6.30 -31.27 -9.21
CA VAL A 106 -6.25 -30.09 -10.10
C VAL A 106 -6.98 -28.91 -9.48
N LYS A 107 -8.09 -29.17 -8.76
CA LYS A 107 -8.81 -28.10 -8.05
C LYS A 107 -7.90 -27.39 -7.05
N SER A 108 -7.16 -28.15 -6.23
CA SER A 108 -6.21 -27.57 -5.26
C SER A 108 -5.12 -26.75 -5.93
N ALA A 109 -4.66 -27.17 -7.10
CA ALA A 109 -3.68 -26.45 -7.90
C ALA A 109 -4.26 -25.12 -8.45
N TYR A 110 -5.52 -25.13 -8.89
CA TYR A 110 -6.20 -23.91 -9.36
C TYR A 110 -6.48 -22.95 -8.22
N ASP A 111 -6.99 -23.43 -7.09
CA ASP A 111 -7.19 -22.60 -5.91
C ASP A 111 -5.87 -21.95 -5.45
N PHE A 112 -4.74 -22.67 -5.52
CA PHE A 112 -3.42 -22.12 -5.22
C PHE A 112 -3.07 -20.98 -6.18
N LEU A 113 -3.23 -21.19 -7.50
CA LEU A 113 -2.97 -20.17 -8.51
C LEU A 113 -3.83 -18.93 -8.31
N GLU A 114 -5.11 -19.08 -7.99
CA GLU A 114 -6.02 -17.97 -7.71
C GLU A 114 -5.49 -17.09 -6.57
N GLU A 115 -5.03 -17.71 -5.47
CA GLU A 115 -4.47 -16.97 -4.34
C GLU A 115 -3.12 -16.30 -4.68
N VAL A 116 -2.23 -16.95 -5.43
CA VAL A 116 -0.98 -16.33 -5.89
C VAL A 116 -1.28 -15.14 -6.81
N GLN A 117 -2.20 -15.27 -7.76
CA GLN A 117 -2.56 -14.18 -8.67
C GLN A 117 -3.16 -12.99 -7.92
N LYS A 118 -4.06 -13.23 -6.95
CA LYS A 118 -4.56 -12.18 -6.04
C LYS A 118 -3.40 -11.48 -5.36
N SER A 119 -2.44 -12.23 -4.82
CA SER A 119 -1.30 -11.62 -4.14
C SER A 119 -0.41 -10.79 -5.07
N VAL A 120 -0.07 -11.28 -6.26
CA VAL A 120 0.73 -10.52 -7.24
C VAL A 120 0.08 -9.19 -7.58
N VAL A 121 -1.21 -9.22 -7.93
CA VAL A 121 -1.96 -8.02 -8.32
C VAL A 121 -2.02 -7.01 -7.18
N PHE A 122 -2.36 -7.46 -5.97
CA PHE A 122 -2.53 -6.56 -4.84
C PHE A 122 -1.21 -6.10 -4.19
N ALA A 123 -0.12 -6.89 -4.28
CA ALA A 123 1.21 -6.42 -3.88
C ALA A 123 1.67 -5.26 -4.77
N TYR A 124 1.51 -5.39 -6.09
CA TYR A 124 1.87 -4.32 -7.01
C TYR A 124 0.94 -3.11 -6.86
N ARG A 125 -0.37 -3.34 -6.70
CA ARG A 125 -1.35 -2.27 -6.45
C ARG A 125 -1.00 -1.45 -5.21
N ALA A 126 -0.50 -2.07 -4.14
CA ALA A 126 -0.07 -1.33 -2.95
C ALA A 126 1.03 -0.31 -3.28
N VAL A 127 2.03 -0.71 -4.08
CA VAL A 127 3.11 0.19 -4.53
C VAL A 127 2.57 1.29 -5.44
N GLU A 128 1.67 0.96 -6.37
CA GLU A 128 1.07 1.95 -7.27
C GLU A 128 0.22 2.98 -6.51
N SER A 129 -0.61 2.53 -5.56
CA SER A 129 -1.37 3.42 -4.67
C SER A 129 -0.45 4.31 -3.84
N PHE A 130 0.70 3.77 -3.38
CA PHE A 130 1.70 4.57 -2.67
C PHE A 130 2.30 5.66 -3.55
N CYS A 131 2.67 5.34 -4.80
CA CYS A 131 3.17 6.34 -5.74
C CYS A 131 2.15 7.46 -5.97
N ASN A 132 0.92 7.10 -6.31
CA ASN A 132 -0.12 8.07 -6.65
C ASN A 132 -0.46 8.98 -5.44
N ALA A 133 -0.52 8.41 -4.23
CA ALA A 133 -0.75 9.18 -3.01
C ALA A 133 0.42 10.11 -2.65
N SER A 134 1.66 9.74 -3.02
CA SER A 134 2.87 10.50 -2.71
C SER A 134 3.18 11.62 -3.69
N ILE A 135 2.54 11.64 -4.87
CA ILE A 135 2.77 12.69 -5.88
C ILE A 135 1.89 13.91 -5.55
N PRO A 136 2.49 15.08 -5.28
CA PRO A 136 1.73 16.32 -5.06
C PRO A 136 0.99 16.77 -6.32
N ASP A 137 -0.17 17.41 -6.17
CA ASP A 137 -0.99 17.87 -7.30
C ASP A 137 -0.25 18.87 -8.20
N ALA A 138 0.60 19.70 -7.61
CA ALA A 138 1.41 20.70 -8.32
C ALA A 138 2.71 20.16 -8.93
N TYR A 139 3.04 18.88 -8.72
CA TYR A 139 4.28 18.31 -9.26
C TYR A 139 4.17 18.08 -10.77
N ILE A 140 5.22 18.49 -11.50
CA ILE A 140 5.34 18.34 -12.95
C ILE A 140 6.57 17.50 -13.26
N TYR A 141 6.35 16.30 -13.77
CA TYR A 141 7.43 15.42 -14.23
C TYR A 141 7.87 15.83 -15.63
N LYS A 142 9.19 15.96 -15.84
CA LYS A 142 9.78 16.27 -17.15
C LYS A 142 10.51 15.05 -17.67
N LYS A 143 10.12 14.58 -18.85
CA LYS A 143 10.73 13.41 -19.50
C LYS A 143 11.22 13.77 -20.89
N THR A 144 12.51 13.56 -21.14
CA THR A 144 13.08 13.74 -22.48
C THR A 144 12.86 12.46 -23.28
N THR A 145 12.14 12.58 -24.39
CA THR A 145 11.93 11.47 -25.33
C THR A 145 13.20 11.14 -26.10
N ASN A 146 13.24 9.97 -26.74
CA ASN A 146 14.34 9.57 -27.63
C ASN A 146 14.58 10.52 -28.81
N LYS A 147 13.61 11.41 -29.11
CA LYS A 147 13.71 12.44 -30.16
C LYS A 147 14.19 13.79 -29.64
N GLY A 148 14.62 13.87 -28.37
CA GLY A 148 15.09 15.11 -27.73
C GLY A 148 13.97 16.08 -27.33
N VAL A 149 12.70 15.71 -27.51
CA VAL A 149 11.56 16.52 -27.08
C VAL A 149 11.31 16.30 -25.59
N VAL A 150 11.19 17.39 -24.83
CA VAL A 150 10.84 17.35 -23.40
C VAL A 150 9.33 17.38 -23.26
N GLU A 151 8.80 16.30 -22.70
CA GLU A 151 7.38 16.18 -22.35
C GLU A 151 7.17 16.54 -20.88
N HIS A 152 6.03 17.16 -20.60
CA HIS A 152 5.61 17.58 -19.26
C HIS A 152 4.37 16.79 -18.86
N TYR A 153 4.44 16.13 -17.71
CA TYR A 153 3.37 15.32 -17.16
C TYR A 153 2.93 15.92 -15.81
N GLY A 154 1.70 16.38 -15.73
CA GLY A 154 1.06 16.70 -14.44
C GLY A 154 0.58 15.44 -13.73
N LYS A 155 0.11 15.57 -12.47
CA LYS A 155 -0.26 14.43 -11.62
C LYS A 155 -1.16 13.40 -12.32
N GLU A 156 -2.29 13.79 -12.89
CA GLU A 156 -3.21 12.87 -13.57
C GLU A 156 -2.53 12.09 -14.72
N GLN A 157 -1.65 12.76 -15.46
CA GLN A 157 -0.91 12.15 -16.56
C GLN A 157 0.18 11.20 -16.03
N ILE A 158 0.84 11.56 -14.93
CA ILE A 158 1.80 10.69 -14.24
C ILE A 158 1.08 9.43 -13.76
N GLU A 159 -0.05 9.57 -13.08
CA GLU A 159 -0.81 8.45 -12.54
C GLU A 159 -1.23 7.46 -13.64
N ARG A 160 -1.62 7.97 -14.82
CA ARG A 160 -2.16 7.18 -15.92
C ARG A 160 -1.12 6.61 -16.89
N TRP A 161 -0.04 7.34 -17.18
CA TRP A 161 0.85 7.01 -18.30
C TRP A 161 2.27 6.67 -17.89
N ILE A 162 2.71 7.05 -16.69
CA ILE A 162 4.04 6.72 -16.21
C ILE A 162 3.98 5.38 -15.47
N SER A 163 4.90 4.48 -15.81
CA SER A 163 4.97 3.15 -15.16
C SER A 163 5.29 3.29 -13.67
N THR A 164 4.76 2.39 -12.82
CA THR A 164 5.06 2.41 -11.39
C THR A 164 6.55 2.26 -11.13
N SER A 165 7.26 1.44 -11.89
CA SER A 165 8.73 1.36 -11.81
C SER A 165 9.42 2.70 -12.01
N GLU A 166 9.00 3.48 -13.01
CA GLU A 166 9.56 4.81 -13.25
C GLU A 166 9.16 5.82 -12.16
N LYS A 167 7.93 5.71 -11.65
CA LYS A 167 7.47 6.50 -10.49
C LYS A 167 8.40 6.27 -9.30
N VAL A 168 8.69 5.02 -8.93
CA VAL A 168 9.55 4.72 -7.77
C VAL A 168 11.04 4.92 -8.02
N SER A 169 11.54 4.78 -9.25
CA SER A 169 12.97 4.92 -9.53
C SER A 169 13.43 6.36 -9.74
N SER A 170 12.52 7.23 -10.19
CA SER A 170 12.89 8.56 -10.71
C SER A 170 12.05 9.69 -10.16
N ILE A 171 10.72 9.52 -10.01
CA ILE A 171 9.83 10.59 -9.54
C ILE A 171 9.84 10.69 -8.01
N LEU A 172 9.57 9.59 -7.30
CA LEU A 172 9.52 9.61 -5.84
C LEU A 172 10.85 9.99 -5.20
N PRO A 173 12.03 9.54 -5.70
CA PRO A 173 13.31 10.00 -5.16
C PRO A 173 13.51 11.52 -5.24
N GLU A 174 13.02 12.16 -6.30
CA GLU A 174 13.04 13.62 -6.44
C GLU A 174 12.11 14.28 -5.42
N ILE A 175 10.85 13.82 -5.33
CA ILE A 175 9.83 14.37 -4.42
C ILE A 175 10.25 14.22 -2.95
N LEU A 176 10.80 13.07 -2.59
CA LEU A 176 11.19 12.71 -1.22
C LEU A 176 12.64 13.05 -0.89
N ALA A 177 13.38 13.65 -1.84
CA ALA A 177 14.80 13.99 -1.72
C ALA A 177 15.66 12.82 -1.20
N CYS A 178 15.52 11.64 -1.80
CA CYS A 178 16.21 10.42 -1.38
C CYS A 178 16.93 9.71 -2.54
N GLY A 179 17.70 8.67 -2.20
CA GLY A 179 18.33 7.80 -3.19
C GLY A 179 17.30 6.97 -3.98
N SER A 180 17.69 6.52 -5.17
CA SER A 180 16.85 5.62 -5.98
C SER A 180 16.88 4.20 -5.40
N PRO A 181 15.74 3.47 -5.38
CA PRO A 181 15.71 2.08 -4.95
C PRO A 181 16.35 1.11 -5.96
N THR A 182 16.82 1.57 -7.12
CA THR A 182 17.32 0.71 -8.21
C THR A 182 18.56 -0.11 -7.86
N GLU A 183 19.34 0.35 -6.87
CA GLU A 183 20.54 -0.34 -6.38
C GLU A 183 20.21 -1.35 -5.27
N GLN A 184 18.96 -1.41 -4.81
CA GLN A 184 18.54 -2.32 -3.75
C GLN A 184 18.42 -3.75 -4.27
N LYS A 185 18.73 -4.73 -3.41
CA LYS A 185 18.70 -6.17 -3.76
C LYS A 185 17.35 -6.64 -4.28
N PHE A 186 16.26 -6.08 -3.75
CA PHE A 186 14.89 -6.42 -4.13
C PHE A 186 14.45 -5.84 -5.48
N TRP A 187 15.22 -4.91 -6.08
CA TRP A 187 14.79 -4.17 -7.27
C TRP A 187 14.49 -5.08 -8.47
N GLY A 188 15.36 -6.07 -8.72
CA GLY A 188 15.13 -7.04 -9.80
C GLY A 188 13.87 -7.87 -9.58
N ASP A 189 13.58 -8.24 -8.33
CA ASP A 189 12.37 -8.96 -7.96
C ASP A 189 11.12 -8.08 -8.11
N PHE A 190 11.20 -6.78 -7.80
CA PHE A 190 10.11 -5.82 -8.02
C PHE A 190 9.81 -5.61 -9.51
N LYS A 191 10.85 -5.54 -10.35
CA LYS A 191 10.68 -5.51 -11.81
C LYS A 191 9.99 -6.77 -12.33
N ASN A 192 10.26 -7.93 -11.72
CA ASN A 192 9.55 -9.16 -12.05
C ASN A 192 8.10 -9.18 -11.53
N LEU A 193 7.84 -8.62 -10.34
CA LEU A 193 6.49 -8.41 -9.84
C LEU A 193 5.65 -7.58 -10.82
N GLU A 194 6.21 -6.47 -11.31
CA GLU A 194 5.57 -5.64 -12.34
C GLU A 194 5.28 -6.42 -13.62
N ARG A 195 6.27 -7.18 -14.12
CA ARG A 195 6.14 -8.00 -15.33
C ARG A 195 5.01 -9.02 -15.18
N ILE A 196 5.03 -9.83 -14.13
CA ILE A 196 4.01 -10.88 -13.94
C ILE A 196 2.64 -10.25 -13.76
N ARG A 197 2.52 -9.15 -12.99
CA ARG A 197 1.25 -8.41 -12.88
C ARG A 197 0.73 -8.00 -14.25
N ASN A 198 1.58 -7.44 -15.11
CA ASN A 198 1.18 -7.03 -16.47
C ASN A 198 0.72 -8.22 -17.31
N GLU A 199 1.41 -9.36 -17.25
CA GLU A 199 1.00 -10.58 -17.96
C GLU A 199 -0.31 -11.17 -17.41
N LEU A 200 -0.61 -11.00 -16.11
CA LEU A 200 -1.88 -11.42 -15.52
C LEU A 200 -3.06 -10.52 -15.94
N ILE A 201 -2.85 -9.21 -16.05
CA ILE A 201 -3.91 -8.26 -16.40
C ILE A 201 -4.12 -8.15 -17.91
N HIS A 202 -3.03 -8.24 -18.68
CA HIS A 202 -3.02 -8.11 -20.14
C HIS A 202 -2.60 -9.43 -20.79
N SER A 203 -3.21 -10.53 -20.35
CA SER A 203 -2.81 -11.88 -20.74
C SER A 203 -2.76 -12.07 -22.24
N LYS A 204 -1.56 -12.40 -22.74
CA LYS A 204 -1.32 -12.81 -24.12
C LYS A 204 -1.38 -14.33 -24.21
N SER A 205 -2.04 -14.86 -25.22
CA SER A 205 -2.17 -16.32 -25.41
C SER A 205 -0.82 -17.03 -25.58
N SER A 206 0.18 -16.34 -26.14
CA SER A 206 1.49 -16.92 -26.51
C SER A 206 2.35 -17.36 -25.32
N ASN A 207 2.15 -16.80 -24.11
CA ASN A 207 3.03 -17.03 -22.96
C ASN A 207 2.32 -17.63 -21.74
N SER A 208 1.05 -18.03 -21.88
CA SER A 208 0.21 -18.49 -20.77
C SER A 208 0.83 -19.65 -19.96
N ALA A 209 1.41 -20.65 -20.63
CA ALA A 209 2.00 -21.81 -19.96
C ALA A 209 3.25 -21.48 -19.14
N SER A 210 4.13 -20.62 -19.65
CA SER A 210 5.37 -20.24 -18.94
C SER A 210 5.06 -19.38 -17.71
N ILE A 211 4.09 -18.45 -17.83
CA ILE A 211 3.62 -17.66 -16.69
C ILE A 211 2.97 -18.55 -15.63
N LEU A 212 2.12 -19.51 -16.03
CA LEU A 212 1.53 -20.46 -15.08
C LEU A 212 2.60 -21.26 -14.33
N ALA A 213 3.61 -21.79 -15.03
CA ALA A 213 4.72 -22.50 -14.40
C ALA A 213 5.51 -21.61 -13.43
N GLU A 214 5.74 -20.34 -13.81
CA GLU A 214 6.40 -19.36 -12.95
C GLU A 214 5.60 -19.07 -11.66
N LEU A 215 4.28 -18.94 -11.75
CA LEU A 215 3.38 -18.74 -10.60
C LEU A 215 3.37 -19.92 -9.62
N PHE A 216 3.64 -21.15 -10.09
CA PHE A 216 3.82 -22.31 -9.21
C PHE A 216 5.16 -22.34 -8.48
N SER A 217 6.18 -21.70 -9.04
CA SER A 217 7.52 -21.74 -8.47
C SER A 217 7.64 -20.88 -7.21
N GLU A 218 8.66 -21.15 -6.38
CA GLU A 218 8.93 -20.35 -5.17
C GLU A 218 9.34 -18.93 -5.47
N VAL A 219 9.85 -18.67 -6.67
CA VAL A 219 10.39 -17.35 -7.03
C VAL A 219 9.32 -16.26 -6.95
N VAL A 220 8.05 -16.60 -7.21
CA VAL A 220 6.93 -15.65 -7.17
C VAL A 220 6.75 -15.05 -5.78
N THR A 221 7.08 -15.82 -4.73
CA THR A 221 7.00 -15.34 -3.34
C THR A 221 7.98 -14.20 -3.08
N ARG A 222 9.18 -14.25 -3.68
CA ARG A 222 10.17 -13.17 -3.60
C ARG A 222 9.72 -11.95 -4.38
N TYR A 223 9.14 -12.14 -5.56
CA TYR A 223 8.55 -11.04 -6.32
C TYR A 223 7.47 -10.32 -5.52
N ILE A 224 6.57 -11.05 -4.88
CA ILE A 224 5.52 -10.48 -4.03
C ILE A 224 6.13 -9.74 -2.83
N ALA A 225 7.11 -10.34 -2.15
CA ALA A 225 7.80 -9.74 -1.00
C ALA A 225 8.51 -8.42 -1.37
N SER A 226 9.07 -8.33 -2.59
CA SER A 226 9.77 -7.12 -3.04
C SER A 226 8.90 -5.86 -3.07
N GLY A 227 7.57 -6.00 -3.23
CA GLY A 227 6.64 -4.87 -3.11
C GLY A 227 6.58 -4.31 -1.70
N THR A 228 6.65 -5.18 -0.68
CA THR A 228 6.74 -4.78 0.74
C THR A 228 8.09 -4.12 1.03
N GLU A 229 9.18 -4.73 0.56
CA GLU A 229 10.55 -4.20 0.77
C GLU A 229 10.73 -2.81 0.14
N LEU A 230 10.14 -2.58 -1.04
CA LEU A 230 10.14 -1.29 -1.71
C LEU A 230 9.35 -0.23 -0.93
N LEU A 231 8.21 -0.58 -0.34
CA LEU A 231 7.46 0.34 0.53
C LEU A 231 8.26 0.66 1.79
N GLU A 232 8.88 -0.34 2.42
CA GLU A 232 9.73 -0.14 3.60
C GLU A 232 10.93 0.77 3.32
N PHE A 233 11.51 0.71 2.13
CA PHE A 233 12.59 1.61 1.71
C PHE A 233 12.18 3.08 1.84
N PHE A 234 10.97 3.45 1.38
CA PHE A 234 10.47 4.82 1.49
C PHE A 234 9.94 5.16 2.89
N ILE A 235 9.31 4.22 3.59
CA ILE A 235 8.76 4.44 4.94
C ILE A 235 9.84 4.82 5.93
N LYS A 236 11.04 4.25 5.80
CA LYS A 236 12.18 4.54 6.69
C LYS A 236 12.65 6.00 6.60
N LEU A 237 12.33 6.72 5.52
CA LEU A 237 12.72 8.12 5.34
C LEU A 237 11.84 9.08 6.15
N ASP A 238 10.54 8.82 6.21
CA ASP A 238 9.58 9.59 7.02
C ASP A 238 8.52 8.66 7.64
N PRO A 239 8.84 8.00 8.77
CA PRO A 239 7.91 7.07 9.40
C PRO A 239 6.57 7.69 9.79
N CYS A 240 6.52 9.01 9.98
CA CYS A 240 5.34 9.77 10.39
C CYS A 240 4.51 10.29 9.20
N ASN A 241 4.91 10.00 7.96
CA ASN A 241 4.15 10.45 6.79
C ASN A 241 2.70 9.90 6.85
N PRO A 242 1.68 10.75 6.70
CA PRO A 242 0.28 10.36 6.81
C PRO A 242 -0.19 9.41 5.70
N ILE A 243 0.52 9.35 4.57
CA ILE A 243 0.21 8.44 3.45
C ILE A 243 0.51 7.00 3.83
N PHE A 244 1.51 6.77 4.70
CA PHE A 244 1.96 5.42 5.00
C PHE A 244 0.92 4.62 5.81
N PRO A 245 0.82 3.30 5.56
CA PRO A 245 -0.09 2.41 6.27
C PRO A 245 0.24 2.34 7.78
N LEU A 246 -0.79 2.24 8.62
CA LEU A 246 -0.64 1.89 10.04
C LEU A 246 -0.17 0.44 10.20
N GLY A 247 0.64 0.16 11.22
CA GLY A 247 1.04 -1.21 11.56
C GLY A 247 1.98 -1.88 10.55
N PHE A 248 2.72 -1.09 9.77
CA PHE A 248 3.65 -1.57 8.75
C PHE A 248 5.04 -0.95 8.92
N GLY A 249 6.08 -1.79 8.94
CA GLY A 249 7.46 -1.34 9.11
C GLY A 249 7.64 -0.46 10.36
N THR A 250 8.34 0.66 10.20
CA THR A 250 8.60 1.64 11.26
C THR A 250 7.53 2.73 11.36
N SER A 251 6.42 2.61 10.63
CA SER A 251 5.37 3.62 10.51
C SER A 251 4.79 4.06 11.86
N GLN A 252 4.74 5.37 12.09
CA GLN A 252 4.28 6.00 13.33
C GLN A 252 3.16 7.01 13.09
N ILE A 253 2.38 7.28 14.14
CA ILE A 253 1.34 8.32 14.16
C ILE A 253 2.03 9.66 14.38
N LYS A 254 1.67 10.66 13.56
CA LYS A 254 2.19 12.02 13.70
C LYS A 254 1.49 12.73 14.85
N ILE A 255 2.26 13.28 15.78
CA ILE A 255 1.78 14.15 16.86
C ILE A 255 2.37 15.54 16.65
N ILE A 256 1.52 16.57 16.64
CA ILE A 256 1.90 17.96 16.47
C ILE A 256 1.70 18.67 17.81
N SER A 257 2.77 19.21 18.38
CA SER A 257 2.68 20.02 19.60
C SER A 257 2.26 21.44 19.27
N VAL A 258 1.24 21.95 19.96
CA VAL A 258 0.71 23.30 19.83
C VAL A 258 0.63 23.98 21.21
N PRO A 259 0.83 25.30 21.32
CA PRO A 259 0.75 25.99 22.60
C PRO A 259 -0.60 25.84 23.29
N ASN A 260 -1.68 26.05 22.54
CA ASN A 260 -3.07 25.89 22.96
C ASN A 260 -3.83 25.24 21.81
N ALA A 261 -4.45 24.08 22.03
CA ALA A 261 -5.13 23.32 20.98
C ALA A 261 -6.49 23.91 20.58
N GLU A 262 -7.21 24.56 21.50
CA GLU A 262 -8.50 25.19 21.20
C GLU A 262 -8.38 26.24 20.10
N GLU A 263 -7.33 27.07 20.11
CA GLU A 263 -7.11 28.09 19.08
C GLU A 263 -6.88 27.53 17.66
N TYR A 264 -6.40 26.28 17.58
CA TYR A 264 -6.14 25.61 16.31
C TYR A 264 -7.34 24.79 15.84
N LEU A 265 -8.07 24.18 16.78
CA LEU A 265 -9.26 23.37 16.49
C LEU A 265 -10.48 24.22 16.12
N GLN A 266 -10.59 25.46 16.64
CA GLN A 266 -11.63 26.41 16.22
C GLN A 266 -11.51 26.86 14.75
N LYS A 267 -10.39 26.57 14.08
CA LYS A 267 -10.13 26.93 12.67
C LYS A 267 -10.37 25.78 11.68
N ILE A 268 -10.77 24.60 12.17
CA ILE A 268 -11.07 23.38 11.38
C ILE A 268 -12.57 23.17 11.35
#